data_AF-A0A9D6CGQ0-F1
#
_entry.id   AF-A0A9D6CGQ0-F1
#
_cell.length_a   1.000
_cell.length_b   1.000
_cell.length_c   1.000
_cell.angle_alpha   90.00
_cell.angle_beta   90.00
_cell.angle_gamma   90.00
#
_symmetry.space_group_name_H-M   'P 1'
#
loop_
_entity.id
_entity.type
_entity.pdbx_description
1 polymer ?
#
loop_
_entity_poly.entity_id
_entity_poly.type
_entity_poly.pdbx_seq_one_letter_code
_entity_poly.pdbx_strand_id
1 'polypeptide(L)'
;MDENRPAPRSAPRSAPDALGPLLSAAIFGYFGFLSETTSQVVNAAGETVPLWVGSLWILRLSTILFAGAAGLAMARAPIAGLASGLAGLAATLGLLAILVWDQVDKEYAFSCPGWLLAIFIVWNGYHSIQAVREHLR
;
A
#
# COMPACT_ATOMS: atom_id res chain seq x y z
N MET A 1 40.45 -19.94 31.36
CA MET A 1 39.04 -20.23 31.65
C MET A 1 38.24 -19.04 31.18
N ASP A 2 37.22 -19.35 30.37
CA ASP A 2 36.07 -18.54 29.97
C ASP A 2 36.29 -17.21 29.25
N GLU A 3 36.06 -17.20 27.93
CA GLU A 3 34.87 -16.52 27.39
C GLU A 3 34.55 -17.03 25.97
N ASN A 4 33.91 -18.20 25.90
CA ASN A 4 33.24 -18.69 24.71
C ASN A 4 31.93 -17.87 24.53
N ARG A 5 32.03 -16.62 24.05
CA ARG A 5 30.85 -15.82 23.71
C ARG A 5 30.19 -16.45 22.48
N PRO A 6 28.95 -16.97 22.55
CA PRO A 6 28.25 -17.37 21.35
C PRO A 6 28.08 -16.13 20.47
N ALA A 7 28.48 -16.24 19.20
CA ALA A 7 28.25 -15.21 18.19
C ALA A 7 26.77 -14.78 18.24
N PRO A 8 26.46 -13.48 18.07
CA PRO A 8 25.08 -13.02 18.06
C PRO A 8 24.35 -13.83 16.99
N ARG A 9 23.39 -14.65 17.42
CA ARG A 9 22.53 -15.40 16.51
C ARG A 9 21.84 -14.37 15.65
N SER A 10 22.26 -14.25 14.40
CA SER A 10 21.55 -13.51 13.36
C SER A 10 20.07 -13.90 13.48
N ALA A 11 19.23 -12.91 13.78
CA ALA A 11 17.81 -13.12 14.03
C ALA A 11 17.23 -13.99 12.91
N PRO A 12 16.33 -14.94 13.23
CA PRO A 12 15.69 -15.74 12.20
C PRO A 12 15.07 -14.76 11.20
N ARG A 13 15.54 -14.79 9.95
CA ARG A 13 14.89 -14.06 8.86
C ARG A 13 13.48 -14.61 8.78
N SER A 14 12.51 -13.86 9.32
CA SER A 14 11.09 -14.19 9.19
C SER A 14 10.82 -14.49 7.72
N ALA A 15 10.12 -15.59 7.47
CA ALA A 15 9.75 -15.96 6.11
C ALA A 15 9.03 -14.77 5.45
N PRO A 16 9.20 -14.54 4.13
CA PRO A 16 8.54 -13.43 3.46
C PRO A 16 7.01 -13.54 3.63
N ASP A 17 6.42 -12.63 4.41
CA ASP A 17 4.98 -12.60 4.65
C ASP A 17 4.26 -12.14 3.37
N ALA A 18 3.85 -13.10 2.54
CA ALA A 18 3.12 -12.86 1.31
C ALA A 18 1.69 -12.35 1.55
N LEU A 19 1.14 -12.61 2.74
CA LEU A 19 -0.27 -12.36 3.06
C LEU A 19 -0.59 -10.86 3.15
N GLY A 20 0.33 -10.05 3.69
CA GLY A 20 0.16 -8.59 3.77
C GLY A 20 0.03 -7.94 2.39
N PRO A 21 1.03 -8.10 1.50
CA PRO A 21 0.96 -7.58 0.13
C PRO A 21 -0.22 -8.14 -0.67
N LEU A 22 -0.56 -9.41 -0.48
CA LEU A 22 -1.70 -10.03 -1.16
C LEU A 22 -3.03 -9.40 -0.72
N LEU A 23 -3.22 -9.18 0.58
CA LEU A 23 -4.42 -8.53 1.12
C LEU A 23 -4.52 -7.08 0.64
N SER A 24 -3.41 -6.34 0.65
CA SER A 24 -3.37 -4.98 0.10
C SER A 24 -3.71 -5.00 -1.40
N ALA A 25 -3.11 -5.88 -2.19
CA ALA A 25 -3.44 -6.02 -3.61
C ALA A 25 -4.92 -6.33 -3.83
N ALA A 26 -5.52 -7.19 -3.01
CA ALA A 26 -6.95 -7.52 -3.10
C ALA A 26 -7.84 -6.31 -2.78
N ILE A 27 -7.55 -5.58 -1.70
CA ILE A 27 -8.32 -4.41 -1.28
C ILE A 27 -8.17 -3.27 -2.30
N PHE A 28 -6.94 -2.88 -2.63
CA PHE A 28 -6.67 -1.84 -3.61
C PHE A 28 -7.17 -2.22 -5.00
N GLY A 29 -7.06 -3.50 -5.38
CA GLY A 29 -7.55 -3.98 -6.66
C GLY A 29 -9.07 -3.95 -6.76
N TYR A 30 -9.77 -4.28 -5.67
CA TYR A 30 -11.22 -4.12 -5.59
C TYR A 30 -11.63 -2.66 -5.80
N PHE A 31 -11.00 -1.72 -5.09
CA PHE A 31 -11.33 -0.30 -5.24
C PHE A 31 -10.84 0.33 -6.55
N GLY A 32 -9.73 -0.14 -7.12
CA GLY A 32 -9.09 0.45 -8.31
C GLY A 32 -9.56 -0.11 -9.66
N PHE A 33 -10.02 -1.36 -9.69
CA PHE A 33 -10.46 -2.02 -10.93
C PHE A 33 -11.93 -2.47 -10.88
N LEU A 34 -12.41 -3.03 -9.77
CA LEU A 34 -13.77 -3.60 -9.71
C LEU A 34 -14.84 -2.56 -9.31
N SER A 35 -14.45 -1.54 -8.55
CA SER A 35 -15.33 -0.44 -8.13
C SER A 35 -15.67 0.56 -9.26
N GLU A 36 -15.17 0.37 -10.49
CA GLU A 36 -15.63 1.15 -11.66
C GLU A 36 -17.13 1.01 -11.91
N THR A 37 -17.75 -0.05 -11.40
CA THR A 37 -19.21 -0.23 -11.41
C THR A 37 -19.95 0.78 -10.51
N THR A 38 -19.25 1.49 -9.62
CA THR A 38 -19.84 2.41 -8.61
C THR A 38 -19.24 3.81 -8.58
N SER A 39 -18.02 4.03 -9.10
CA SER A 39 -17.39 5.36 -9.15
C SER A 39 -17.57 5.96 -10.54
N GLN A 40 -18.70 6.61 -10.78
CA GLN A 40 -18.86 7.46 -11.97
C GLN A 40 -17.77 8.52 -11.93
N VAL A 41 -16.83 8.51 -12.87
CA VAL A 41 -15.71 9.49 -12.93
C VAL A 41 -16.17 10.87 -13.42
N VAL A 42 -17.48 11.00 -13.59
CA VAL A 42 -18.17 12.07 -14.29
C VAL A 42 -19.28 12.57 -13.37
N ASN A 43 -19.37 13.89 -13.19
CA ASN A 43 -20.43 14.49 -12.38
C ASN A 43 -21.79 14.44 -13.11
N ALA A 44 -22.86 14.89 -12.45
CA ALA A 44 -24.20 14.95 -13.03
C ALA A 44 -24.31 15.85 -14.29
N ALA A 45 -23.32 16.70 -14.53
CA ALA A 45 -23.23 17.59 -15.70
C ALA A 45 -22.40 17.01 -16.86
N GLY A 46 -21.81 15.82 -16.70
CA GLY A 46 -20.99 15.20 -17.76
C GLY A 46 -19.50 15.56 -17.71
N GLU A 47 -19.03 16.24 -16.66
CA GLU A 47 -17.63 16.68 -16.53
C GLU A 47 -16.80 15.69 -15.72
N THR A 48 -15.56 15.47 -16.15
CA THR A 48 -14.64 14.55 -15.44
C THR A 48 -14.09 15.20 -14.18
N VAL A 49 -14.29 14.55 -13.04
CA VAL A 49 -13.84 15.05 -11.73
C VAL A 49 -12.39 14.61 -11.48
N PRO A 50 -11.41 15.54 -11.42
CA PRO A 50 -9.99 15.19 -11.29
C PRO A 50 -9.67 14.39 -10.02
N LEU A 51 -10.35 14.67 -8.92
CA LEU A 51 -10.20 13.95 -7.65
C LEU A 51 -10.48 12.44 -7.83
N TRP A 52 -11.57 12.09 -8.53
CA TRP A 52 -11.95 10.70 -8.77
C TRP A 52 -10.99 10.00 -9.74
N VAL A 53 -10.59 10.68 -10.82
CA VAL A 53 -9.59 10.16 -11.77
C VAL A 53 -8.27 9.88 -11.05
N GLY A 54 -7.76 10.85 -10.30
CA GLY A 54 -6.49 10.75 -9.58
C GLY A 54 -6.50 9.63 -8.55
N SER A 55 -7.57 9.52 -7.77
CA SER A 55 -7.73 8.47 -6.76
C SER A 55 -7.75 7.08 -7.38
N LEU A 56 -8.47 6.88 -8.49
CA LEU A 56 -8.50 5.60 -9.22
C LEU A 56 -7.11 5.19 -9.71
N TRP A 57 -6.35 6.13 -10.30
CA TRP A 57 -5.00 5.83 -10.76
C TRP A 57 -4.05 5.48 -9.62
N ILE A 58 -4.13 6.18 -8.49
CA ILE A 58 -3.33 5.86 -7.30
C ILE A 58 -3.64 4.46 -6.78
N LEU A 59 -4.93 4.08 -6.72
CA LEU A 59 -5.35 2.75 -6.30
C LEU A 59 -4.84 1.66 -7.26
N ARG A 60 -4.92 1.89 -8.58
CA ARG A 60 -4.39 0.96 -9.60
C ARG A 60 -2.89 0.77 -9.50
N LEU A 61 -2.14 1.86 -9.42
CA LEU A 61 -0.68 1.81 -9.26
C LEU A 61 -0.30 1.06 -7.98
N SER A 62 -0.97 1.35 -6.87
CA SER A 62 -0.75 0.66 -5.59
C SER A 62 -1.06 -0.83 -5.72
N THR A 63 -2.16 -1.19 -6.38
CA THR A 63 -2.52 -2.60 -6.66
C THR A 63 -1.42 -3.32 -7.42
N ILE A 64 -0.90 -2.72 -8.49
CA ILE A 64 0.14 -3.32 -9.32
C ILE A 64 1.42 -3.53 -8.50
N LEU A 65 1.81 -2.54 -7.70
CA LEU A 65 2.99 -2.63 -6.83
C LEU A 65 2.84 -3.75 -5.78
N PHE A 66 1.67 -3.85 -5.14
CA PHE A 66 1.40 -4.91 -4.17
C PHE A 66 1.29 -6.30 -4.83
N ALA A 67 0.68 -6.40 -6.01
CA ALA A 67 0.61 -7.64 -6.77
C ALA A 67 2.02 -8.12 -7.20
N GLY A 68 2.87 -7.19 -7.64
CA GLY A 68 4.28 -7.47 -7.91
C GLY A 68 5.01 -7.96 -6.65
N ALA A 69 4.86 -7.27 -5.53
CA ALA A 69 5.47 -7.68 -4.26
C ALA A 69 4.97 -9.05 -3.78
N ALA A 70 3.67 -9.33 -3.90
CA ALA A 70 3.07 -10.63 -3.60
C ALA A 70 3.63 -11.74 -4.50
N GLY A 71 3.75 -11.48 -5.81
CA GLY A 71 4.36 -12.40 -6.76
C GLY A 71 5.82 -12.73 -6.43
N LEU A 72 6.61 -11.71 -6.06
CA LEU A 72 7.99 -11.92 -5.59
C LEU A 72 8.04 -12.73 -4.28
N ALA A 73 7.11 -12.49 -3.36
CA ALA A 73 7.01 -13.27 -2.12
C ALA A 73 6.65 -14.74 -2.38
N MET A 74 5.72 -15.00 -3.31
CA MET A 74 5.39 -16.37 -3.76
C MET A 74 6.57 -17.07 -4.44
N ALA A 75 7.36 -16.32 -5.22
CA ALA A 75 8.60 -16.82 -5.82
C ALA A 75 9.75 -17.01 -4.80
N ARG A 76 9.52 -16.71 -3.51
CA ARG A 76 10.52 -16.75 -2.43
C ARG A 76 11.77 -15.91 -2.75
N ALA A 77 11.59 -14.82 -3.49
CA ALA A 77 12.69 -13.93 -3.82
C ALA A 77 13.21 -13.25 -2.54
N PRO A 78 14.55 -13.14 -2.33
CA PRO A 78 15.11 -12.52 -1.13
C PRO A 78 14.71 -11.05 -1.02
N ILE A 79 14.52 -10.38 -2.16
CA ILE A 79 14.11 -8.96 -2.24
C ILE A 79 12.62 -8.72 -1.98
N ALA A 80 11.81 -9.77 -1.76
CA ALA A 80 10.37 -9.65 -1.61
C ALA A 80 9.95 -8.74 -0.43
N GLY A 81 10.69 -8.79 0.68
CA GLY A 81 10.45 -7.91 1.84
C GLY A 81 10.77 -6.44 1.56
N LEU A 82 11.82 -6.16 0.79
CA LEU A 82 12.13 -4.79 0.38
C LEU A 82 11.09 -4.26 -0.62
N ALA A 83 10.68 -5.10 -1.58
CA ALA A 83 9.67 -4.76 -2.57
C ALA A 83 8.30 -4.48 -1.94
N SER A 84 7.88 -5.28 -0.96
CA SER A 84 6.64 -5.04 -0.21
C SER A 84 6.71 -3.75 0.61
N GLY A 85 7.85 -3.47 1.24
CA GLY A 85 8.08 -2.22 1.96
C GLY A 85 8.03 -0.99 1.07
N LEU A 86 8.70 -1.02 -0.09
CA LEU A 86 8.66 0.09 -1.05
C LEU A 86 7.25 0.28 -1.65
N ALA A 87 6.57 -0.82 -2.00
CA ALA A 87 5.21 -0.78 -2.50
C ALA A 87 4.26 -0.12 -1.50
N GLY A 88 4.35 -0.48 -0.23
CA GLY A 88 3.48 0.09 0.80
C GLY A 88 3.86 1.53 1.17
N LEU A 89 5.11 1.96 1.10
CA LEU A 89 5.48 3.39 1.22
C LEU A 89 4.88 4.21 0.07
N ALA A 90 4.99 3.73 -1.16
CA ALA A 90 4.40 4.39 -2.32
C ALA A 90 2.87 4.48 -2.21
N ALA A 91 2.21 3.40 -1.79
CA ALA A 91 0.78 3.39 -1.53
C ALA A 91 0.38 4.36 -0.40
N THR A 92 1.17 4.44 0.67
CA THR A 92 0.94 5.37 1.78
C THR A 92 1.00 6.82 1.31
N LEU A 93 2.00 7.18 0.50
CA LEU A 93 2.11 8.51 -0.09
C LEU A 93 0.93 8.83 -1.02
N GLY A 94 0.52 7.86 -1.83
CA GLY A 94 -0.64 8.01 -2.70
C GLY A 94 -1.94 8.26 -1.93
N LEU A 95 -2.20 7.47 -0.89
CA LEU A 95 -3.39 7.66 -0.04
C LEU A 95 -3.35 9.00 0.71
N LEU A 96 -2.17 9.45 1.14
CA LEU A 96 -2.01 10.75 1.79
C LEU A 96 -2.28 11.89 0.80
N ALA A 97 -1.86 11.76 -0.45
CA ALA A 97 -2.21 12.72 -1.51
C ALA A 97 -3.73 12.78 -1.75
N ILE A 98 -4.42 11.63 -1.79
CA ILE A 98 -5.89 11.58 -1.89
C ILE A 98 -6.53 12.29 -0.71
N LEU A 99 -6.08 12.00 0.52
CA LEU A 99 -6.62 12.61 1.73
C LEU A 99 -6.42 14.12 1.74
N VAL A 100 -5.25 14.62 1.34
CA VAL A 100 -5.00 16.07 1.23
C VAL A 100 -5.88 16.70 0.15
N TRP A 101 -6.00 16.06 -1.01
CA TRP A 101 -6.84 16.56 -2.11
C TRP A 101 -8.31 16.63 -1.71
N ASP A 102 -8.83 15.61 -1.02
CA ASP A 102 -10.19 15.55 -0.49
C ASP A 102 -10.49 16.65 0.55
N GLN A 103 -9.48 17.14 1.26
CA GLN A 103 -9.64 18.29 2.18
C GLN A 103 -9.57 19.65 1.47
N VAL A 104 -8.95 19.71 0.29
CA VAL A 104 -8.80 20.94 -0.50
C VAL A 104 -9.99 21.14 -1.44
N ASP A 105 -10.51 20.05 -2.00
CA ASP A 105 -11.71 20.06 -2.83
C ASP A 105 -12.96 20.17 -1.94
N LYS A 106 -13.71 21.27 -2.09
CA LYS A 106 -14.94 21.51 -1.33
C LYS A 106 -16.19 21.10 -2.09
N GLU A 107 -16.07 20.77 -3.37
CA GLU A 107 -17.19 20.42 -4.23
C GLU A 107 -17.40 18.92 -4.29
N TYR A 108 -16.32 18.14 -4.25
CA TYR A 108 -16.36 16.68 -4.37
C TYR A 108 -15.70 15.99 -3.19
N ALA A 109 -16.38 14.97 -2.66
CA ALA A 109 -15.82 14.08 -1.65
C ALA A 109 -15.48 12.72 -2.29
N PHE A 110 -14.37 12.14 -1.86
CA PHE A 110 -14.02 10.78 -2.21
C PHE A 110 -14.94 9.79 -1.46
N SER A 111 -15.40 8.74 -2.14
CA SER A 111 -16.38 7.78 -1.60
C SER A 111 -15.88 7.01 -0.36
N CYS A 112 -14.57 7.02 -0.08
CA CYS A 112 -13.99 6.43 1.11
C CYS A 112 -13.90 7.48 2.23
N PRO A 113 -14.49 7.22 3.42
CA PRO A 113 -14.39 8.15 4.53
C PRO A 113 -12.93 8.43 4.92
N GLY A 114 -12.58 9.70 5.15
CA GLY A 114 -11.20 10.11 5.47
C GLY A 114 -10.58 9.38 6.67
N TRP A 115 -11.38 8.98 7.66
CA TRP A 115 -10.89 8.19 8.81
C TRP A 115 -10.50 6.76 8.42
N LEU A 116 -11.19 6.14 7.45
CA LEU A 116 -10.84 4.82 6.94
C LEU A 116 -9.54 4.90 6.12
N LEU A 117 -9.42 5.94 5.32
CA LEU A 117 -8.19 6.31 4.61
C LEU A 117 -7.01 6.48 5.57
N ALA A 118 -7.20 7.19 6.69
CA ALA A 118 -6.18 7.37 7.72
C ALA A 118 -5.72 6.04 8.33
N ILE A 119 -6.65 5.10 8.61
CA ILE A 119 -6.30 3.76 9.08
C ILE A 119 -5.43 3.04 8.05
N PHE A 120 -5.79 3.08 6.76
CA PHE A 120 -4.99 2.46 5.70
C PHE A 120 -3.61 3.10 5.54
N ILE A 121 -3.50 4.42 5.69
CA ILE A 121 -2.22 5.14 5.66
C ILE A 121 -1.33 4.66 6.81
N VAL A 122 -1.84 4.63 8.04
CA VAL A 122 -1.07 4.20 9.22
C VAL A 122 -0.68 2.73 9.11
N TRP A 123 -1.62 1.87 8.71
CA TRP A 123 -1.38 0.44 8.53
C TRP A 123 -0.29 0.17 7.48
N ASN A 124 -0.44 0.72 6.26
CA ASN A 124 0.54 0.53 5.19
C ASN A 124 1.88 1.15 5.57
N GLY A 125 1.90 2.34 6.16
CA GLY A 125 3.11 3.02 6.59
C GLY A 125 3.89 2.20 7.63
N TYR A 126 3.20 1.68 8.66
CA TYR A 126 3.82 0.88 9.71
C TYR A 126 4.45 -0.40 9.16
N HIS A 127 3.69 -1.21 8.41
CA HIS A 127 4.21 -2.45 7.83
C HIS A 127 5.37 -2.21 6.87
N SER A 128 5.30 -1.12 6.11
CA SER A 128 6.33 -0.79 5.14
C SER A 128 7.64 -0.37 5.79
N ILE A 129 7.57 0.46 6.82
CA ILE A 129 8.73 0.89 7.60
C ILE A 129 9.37 -0.32 8.30
N GLN A 130 8.57 -1.24 8.84
CA GLN A 130 9.11 -2.46 9.43
C GLN A 130 9.84 -3.32 8.40
N ALA A 131 9.22 -3.58 7.24
CA ALA A 131 9.81 -4.40 6.19
C ALA A 131 11.13 -3.80 5.66
N VAL A 132 11.19 -2.48 5.46
CA VAL A 132 12.43 -1.79 5.06
C VAL A 132 13.48 -1.85 6.18
N ARG A 133 13.09 -1.63 7.44
CA ARG A 133 14.01 -1.65 8.58
C ARG A 133 14.60 -3.03 8.83
N GLU A 134 13.82 -4.09 8.65
CA GLU A 134 14.29 -5.47 8.77
C GLU A 134 15.28 -5.85 7.66
N HIS A 135 15.12 -5.29 6.46
CA HIS A 135 16.02 -5.55 5.34
C HIS A 135 17.33 -4.74 5.39
N LEU A 136 17.33 -3.59 6.07
CA LEU A 136 18.50 -2.72 6.22
C LEU A 136 19.38 -3.08 7.43
N ARG A 137 18.94 -4.00 8.31
CA ARG A 137 19.67 -4.47 9.49
C ARG A 137 20.33 -5.82 9.24
#